data_AF-A0AAJ2V9E1-F1
#
_entry.id   AF-A0AAJ2V9E1-F1
#
_cell.length_a   1.000
_cell.length_b   1.000
_cell.length_c   1.000
_cell.angle_alpha   90.00
_cell.angle_beta   90.00
_cell.angle_gamma   90.00
#
_symmetry.space_group_name_H-M   'P 1'
#
loop_
_entity.id
_entity.type
_entity.pdbx_description
1 polymer ?
#
loop_
_entity_poly.entity_id
_entity_poly.type
_entity_poly.pdbx_seq_one_letter_code
_entity_poly.pdbx_strand_id
1 'polypeptide(L)'
;MKTILVRIAAAIFGGYAFTWGFIALGVVLMFAAGMEFHDAEHLGYILGFLVFLTVFLWAFAAQSLPRVWAVLAGGGIVMTGCASLLQQMLLP
;
A
#
# COMPACT_ATOMS: atom_id res chain seq x y z
N MET A 1 -8.91 -13.16 22.77
CA MET A 1 -9.70 -12.10 22.10
C MET A 1 -8.88 -10.87 21.72
N LYS A 2 -8.19 -10.18 22.66
CA LYS A 2 -7.44 -8.93 22.37
C LYS A 2 -6.45 -9.04 21.21
N THR A 3 -5.67 -10.12 21.14
CA THR A 3 -4.66 -10.32 20.08
C THR A 3 -5.26 -10.48 18.68
N ILE A 4 -6.44 -11.11 18.56
CA ILE A 4 -7.12 -11.31 17.27
C ILE A 4 -7.67 -9.97 16.77
N LEU A 5 -8.27 -9.18 17.65
CA LEU A 5 -8.73 -7.81 17.33
C LEU A 5 -7.60 -6.94 16.77
N VAL A 6 -6.40 -6.99 17.38
CA VAL A 6 -5.25 -6.22 16.89
C VAL A 6 -4.77 -6.72 15.52
N ARG A 7 -4.81 -8.04 15.26
CA ARG A 7 -4.49 -8.59 13.94
C ARG A 7 -5.50 -8.18 12.88
N ILE A 8 -6.79 -8.21 13.21
CA ILE A 8 -7.87 -7.74 12.32
C ILE A 8 -7.68 -6.25 12.02
N ALA A 9 -7.42 -5.43 13.04
CA ALA A 9 -7.15 -4.01 12.84
C ALA A 9 -5.90 -3.78 11.96
N ALA A 10 -4.82 -4.54 12.16
CA ALA A 10 -3.63 -4.45 11.31
C ALA A 10 -3.91 -4.87 9.86
N ALA A 11 -4.67 -5.95 9.67
CA ALA A 11 -5.01 -6.47 8.34
C ALA A 11 -5.90 -5.50 7.56
N ILE A 12 -6.89 -4.90 8.23
CA ILE A 12 -7.83 -3.97 7.59
C ILE A 12 -7.17 -2.60 7.44
N PHE A 13 -6.85 -1.92 8.55
CA PHE A 13 -6.35 -0.55 8.50
C PHE A 13 -4.93 -0.46 7.95
N GLY A 14 -4.03 -1.32 8.44
CA GLY A 14 -2.65 -1.36 7.95
C GLY A 14 -2.59 -1.85 6.50
N GLY A 15 -3.30 -2.93 6.18
CA GLY A 15 -3.35 -3.46 4.82
C GLY A 15 -3.91 -2.46 3.81
N TYR A 16 -5.00 -1.76 4.17
CA TYR A 16 -5.58 -0.72 3.32
C TYR A 16 -4.62 0.47 3.12
N ALA A 17 -4.05 1.00 4.21
CA ALA A 17 -3.12 2.13 4.13
C ALA A 17 -1.87 1.79 3.29
N PHE A 18 -1.31 0.60 3.47
CA PHE A 18 -0.17 0.11 2.70
C PHE A 18 -0.51 -0.03 1.21
N THR A 19 -1.64 -0.67 0.91
CA THR A 19 -2.08 -0.90 -0.48
C THR A 19 -2.36 0.41 -1.19
N TRP A 20 -2.99 1.37 -0.51
CA TRP A 20 -3.23 2.69 -1.08
C TRP A 20 -1.92 3.41 -1.42
N GLY A 21 -0.94 3.41 -0.51
CA GLY A 21 0.38 3.99 -0.78
C GLY A 21 1.10 3.28 -1.93
N PHE A 22 1.02 1.95 -2.00
CA PHE A 22 1.59 1.16 -3.09
C PHE A 22 0.97 1.51 -4.45
N ILE A 23 -0.37 1.59 -4.53
CA ILE A 23 -1.08 1.96 -5.77
C ILE A 23 -0.69 3.38 -6.16
N ALA A 24 -0.76 4.34 -5.24
CA ALA A 24 -0.44 5.74 -5.52
C ALA A 24 0.99 5.89 -6.06
N LEU A 25 1.97 5.23 -5.42
CA LEU A 25 3.36 5.27 -5.87
C LEU A 25 3.55 4.56 -7.21
N GLY A 26 2.94 3.39 -7.38
CA GLY A 26 3.00 2.60 -8.61
C GLY A 26 2.47 3.38 -9.82
N VAL A 27 1.26 3.95 -9.70
CA VAL A 27 0.63 4.74 -10.76
C VAL A 27 1.51 5.93 -11.16
N VAL A 28 2.05 6.66 -10.19
CA VAL A 28 2.86 7.85 -10.45
C VAL A 28 4.18 7.50 -11.11
N LEU A 29 4.84 6.42 -10.68
CA LEU A 29 6.08 5.94 -11.29
C LEU A 29 5.84 5.45 -12.73
N MET A 30 4.74 4.74 -12.97
CA MET A 30 4.38 4.26 -14.31
C MET A 30 4.01 5.41 -15.25
N PHE A 31 3.26 6.40 -14.74
CA PHE A 31 2.96 7.63 -15.48
C PHE A 31 4.24 8.42 -15.80
N ALA A 32 5.15 8.55 -14.83
CA ALA A 32 6.47 9.17 -15.03
C ALA A 32 7.35 8.41 -16.04
N ALA A 33 7.15 7.09 -16.19
CA ALA A 33 7.81 6.27 -17.21
C ALA A 33 7.17 6.40 -18.60
N GLY A 34 6.12 7.22 -18.77
CA GLY A 34 5.46 7.50 -20.05
C GLY A 34 4.23 6.63 -20.34
N MET A 35 3.73 5.86 -19.37
CA MET A 35 2.46 5.14 -19.52
C MET A 35 1.26 6.10 -19.41
N GLU A 36 0.18 5.82 -20.14
CA GLU A 36 -1.08 6.53 -19.96
C GLU A 36 -1.59 6.36 -18.53
N PHE A 37 -2.13 7.43 -17.93
CA PHE A 37 -2.62 7.40 -16.55
C PHE A 37 -3.69 6.32 -16.34
N HIS A 38 -4.59 6.14 -17.31
CA HIS A 38 -5.68 5.16 -17.19
C HIS A 38 -5.18 3.71 -17.15
N ASP A 39 -4.17 3.39 -17.96
CA ASP A 39 -3.53 2.09 -18.00
C ASP A 39 -2.71 1.83 -16.72
N ALA A 40 -1.98 2.86 -16.27
CA ALA A 40 -1.22 2.81 -15.01
C ALA A 40 -2.14 2.58 -13.81
N GLU A 41 -3.29 3.26 -13.76
CA GLU A 41 -4.30 3.09 -12.72
C GLU A 41 -4.91 1.69 -12.74
N HIS A 42 -5.30 1.18 -13.91
CA HIS A 42 -5.83 -0.18 -14.05
C HIS A 42 -4.85 -1.24 -13.57
N LEU A 43 -3.59 -1.18 -14.03
CA LEU A 43 -2.57 -2.13 -13.58
C LEU A 43 -2.30 -1.96 -12.08
N GLY A 44 -2.27 -0.72 -11.60
CA GLY A 44 -2.13 -0.37 -10.19
C GLY A 44 -3.17 -1.07 -9.32
N TYR A 45 -4.45 -1.06 -9.71
CA TYR A 45 -5.51 -1.77 -8.97
C TYR A 45 -5.37 -3.30 -9.02
N ILE A 46 -5.00 -3.87 -10.17
CA ILE A 46 -4.78 -5.32 -10.29
C ILE A 46 -3.67 -5.76 -9.32
N LEU A 47 -2.53 -5.05 -9.34
CA LEU A 47 -1.42 -5.32 -8.43
C LEU A 47 -1.79 -5.01 -6.98
N GLY A 48 -2.51 -3.92 -6.73
CA GLY A 48 -2.99 -3.51 -5.42
C GLY A 48 -3.86 -4.58 -4.77
N PHE A 49 -4.74 -5.24 -5.53
CA PHE A 49 -5.54 -6.35 -5.01
C PHE A 49 -4.67 -7.52 -4.54
N LEU A 50 -3.65 -7.90 -5.33
CA LEU A 50 -2.71 -8.97 -4.97
C LEU A 50 -1.88 -8.61 -3.74
N VAL A 51 -1.42 -7.36 -3.66
CA VAL A 51 -0.69 -6.82 -2.50
C VAL A 51 -1.57 -6.85 -1.26
N PHE A 52 -2.81 -6.34 -1.34
CA PHE A 52 -3.77 -6.34 -0.24
C PHE A 52 -4.01 -7.75 0.30
N LEU A 53 -4.28 -8.72 -0.58
CA LEU A 53 -4.48 -10.10 -0.19
C LEU A 53 -3.26 -10.67 0.54
N THR A 54 -2.06 -10.42 0.00
CA THR A 54 -0.81 -10.92 0.57
C THR A 54 -0.55 -10.33 1.96
N VAL A 55 -0.69 -9.01 2.12
CA VAL A 55 -0.49 -8.36 3.43
C VAL A 55 -1.57 -8.73 4.44
N PHE A 56 -2.80 -8.94 3.97
CA PHE A 56 -3.91 -9.40 4.80
C PHE A 56 -3.60 -10.78 5.40
N LEU A 57 -3.20 -11.75 4.57
CA LEU A 57 -2.80 -13.08 5.02
C LEU A 57 -1.58 -13.02 5.94
N TRP A 58 -0.60 -12.17 5.61
CA TRP A 58 0.60 -11.97 6.41
C TRP A 58 0.30 -11.45 7.82
N ALA A 59 -0.69 -10.56 7.97
CA ALA A 59 -1.10 -10.04 9.28
C ALA A 59 -1.60 -11.14 10.24
N PHE A 60 -2.09 -12.26 9.72
CA PHE A 60 -2.48 -13.44 10.52
C PHE A 60 -1.35 -14.47 10.67
N ALA A 61 -0.53 -14.68 9.63
CA ALA A 61 0.56 -15.66 9.64
C ALA A 61 1.79 -15.20 10.45
N ALA A 62 2.03 -13.89 10.55
CA ALA A 62 3.24 -13.37 11.20
C ALA A 62 3.26 -13.62 12.71
N GLN A 63 4.43 -14.01 13.23
CA GLN A 63 4.64 -14.22 14.66
C GLN A 63 4.68 -12.90 15.46
N SER A 64 5.16 -11.80 14.84
CA SER A 64 5.36 -10.51 15.51
C SER A 64 4.43 -9.41 14.97
N LEU A 65 3.37 -9.09 15.71
CA LEU A 65 2.45 -7.98 15.39
C LEU A 65 3.15 -6.62 15.25
N PRO A 66 4.15 -6.24 16.09
CA PRO A 66 4.80 -4.95 15.94
C PRO A 66 5.50 -4.77 14.59
N ARG A 67 6.10 -5.83 14.04
CA ARG A 67 6.72 -5.78 12.71
C ARG A 67 5.68 -5.61 11.60
N VAL A 68 4.53 -6.27 11.73
CA VAL A 68 3.42 -6.10 10.78
C VAL A 68 2.95 -4.66 10.77
N TRP A 69 2.71 -4.06 11.94
CA TRP A 69 2.35 -2.65 12.03
C TRP A 69 3.43 -1.72 11.47
N ALA A 70 4.70 -1.95 11.81
CA ALA A 70 5.82 -1.14 11.32
C ALA A 70 5.93 -1.16 9.79
N VAL A 71 5.75 -2.32 9.16
CA VAL A 71 5.81 -2.45 7.70
C VAL A 71 4.55 -1.89 7.04
N LEU A 72 3.36 -2.21 7.55
CA LEU A 72 2.11 -1.78 6.92
C LEU A 72 1.86 -0.28 7.09
N ALA A 73 1.93 0.23 8.32
CA ALA A 73 1.75 1.65 8.58
C ALA A 73 2.97 2.45 8.12
N GLY A 74 4.19 2.01 8.45
CA GLY A 74 5.41 2.71 8.06
C GLY A 74 5.62 2.70 6.54
N GLY A 75 5.47 1.54 5.91
CA GLY A 75 5.54 1.41 4.45
C GLY A 75 4.45 2.22 3.76
N GLY A 76 3.21 2.17 4.23
CA GLY A 76 2.11 2.99 3.70
C GLY A 76 2.41 4.49 3.77
N ILE A 77 2.86 5.00 4.92
CA ILE A 77 3.21 6.42 5.10
C ILE A 77 4.34 6.82 4.15
N VAL A 78 5.40 6.03 4.07
CA VAL A 78 6.56 6.33 3.21
C VAL A 78 6.14 6.32 1.73
N MET A 79 5.42 5.30 1.28
CA MET A 79 4.98 5.20 -0.10
C MET A 79 4.03 6.34 -0.48
N THR A 80 3.06 6.67 0.37
CA THR A 80 2.16 7.80 0.14
C THR A 80 2.93 9.12 0.11
N GLY A 81 3.87 9.34 1.03
CA GLY A 81 4.70 10.53 1.04
C GLY A 81 5.54 10.68 -0.23
N CYS A 82 6.20 9.60 -0.66
CA CYS A 82 6.95 9.58 -1.92
C CYS A 82 6.02 9.83 -3.13
N ALA A 83 4.85 9.19 -3.17
CA ALA A 83 3.88 9.37 -4.24
C ALA A 83 3.40 10.83 -4.32
N SER A 84 3.06 11.45 -3.19
CA SER A 84 2.62 12.86 -3.15
C SER A 84 3.72 13.82 -3.60
N LEU A 85 4.98 13.59 -3.19
CA LEU A 85 6.10 14.42 -3.64
C LEU A 85 6.34 14.28 -5.16
N LEU A 86 6.28 13.06 -5.69
CA LEU A 86 6.41 12.83 -7.12
C LEU A 86 5.24 13.42 -7.90
N GLN A 87 4.00 13.26 -7.42
CA GLN A 87 2.82 13.89 -8.04
C GLN A 87 2.98 15.41 -8.15
N GLN A 88 3.49 16.07 -7.11
CA GLN A 88 3.73 17.51 -7.14
C GLN A 88 4.79 17.94 -8.17
N MET A 89 5.74 17.07 -8.50
CA MET A 89 6.75 17.35 -9.54
C MET A 89 6.23 17.13 -10.96
N LEU A 90 5.21 16.28 -11.13
CA LEU A 90 4.62 15.92 -12.43
C LEU A 90 3.38 16.74 -12.79
N LEU A 91 2.72 17.35 -11.81
CA LEU A 91 1.61 18.28 -12.05
C LEU A 91 2.18 19.67 -12.45
N PRO A 92 1.66 20.29 -13.53
CA PRO A 92 2.11 21.62 -13.99
C PRO A 92 1.75 22.76 -13.05
#